data_AF-A0A819G255-F1
#
_entry.id   AF-A0A819G255-F1
#
_cell.length_a   1.000
_cell.length_b   1.000
_cell.length_c   1.000
_cell.angle_alpha   90.00
_cell.angle_beta   90.00
_cell.angle_gamma   90.00
#
_symmetry.space_group_name_H-M   'P 1'
#
loop_
_entity.id
_entity.type
_entity.pdbx_description
1 polymer ?
#
loop_
_entity_poly.entity_id
_entity_poly.type
_entity_poly.pdbx_seq_one_letter_code
_entity_poly.pdbx_strand_id
1 'polypeptide(L)'
;RLSNESLQIQVTIPTLTEELSKVKLSIEESNAFLEGVKHNQGILNQDLALLQEKINDFQYVSYDGTLVWKITNFQEKMSKLSNYSYDES
;
A
#
# COMPACT_ATOMS: atom_id res chain seq x y z
N ARG A 1 43.32 -1.15 -39.49
CA ARG A 1 42.89 -1.42 -38.09
C ARG A 1 41.85 -0.39 -37.64
N LEU A 2 42.18 0.91 -37.56
CA LEU A 2 41.26 2.00 -37.20
C LEU A 2 39.90 2.02 -37.94
N SER A 3 39.88 1.73 -39.25
CA SER A 3 38.63 1.72 -40.03
C SER A 3 37.67 0.58 -39.65
N ASN A 4 38.19 -0.55 -39.18
CA ASN A 4 37.36 -1.72 -38.82
C ASN A 4 36.74 -1.54 -37.43
N GLU A 5 37.50 -0.95 -36.50
CA GLU A 5 37.00 -0.54 -35.18
C GLU A 5 35.95 0.57 -35.29
N SER A 6 36.15 1.55 -36.19
CA SER A 6 35.16 2.60 -36.44
C SER A 6 33.84 2.06 -37.02
N LEU A 7 33.91 1.06 -37.91
CA LEU A 7 32.73 0.36 -38.44
C LEU A 7 31.99 -0.43 -37.37
N GLN A 8 32.72 -1.13 -36.48
CA GLN A 8 32.11 -1.82 -35.35
C GLN A 8 31.40 -0.84 -34.41
N ILE A 9 32.04 0.29 -34.07
CA ILE A 9 31.44 1.32 -33.21
C ILE A 9 30.15 1.89 -33.84
N GLN A 10 30.14 2.11 -35.16
CA GLN A 10 28.94 2.58 -35.87
C GLN A 10 27.75 1.62 -35.78
N VAL A 11 27.98 0.33 -35.59
CA VAL A 11 26.91 -0.68 -35.48
C VAL A 11 26.54 -0.94 -34.02
N THR A 12 27.54 -0.97 -33.13
CA THR A 12 27.35 -1.27 -31.71
C THR A 12 26.62 -0.15 -30.96
N ILE A 13 26.87 1.13 -31.29
CA ILE A 13 26.19 2.24 -30.60
C ILE A 13 24.68 2.26 -30.87
N PRO A 14 24.20 2.14 -32.13
CA PRO A 14 22.76 2.08 -32.41
C PRO A 14 22.07 0.87 -31.79
N THR A 15 22.71 -0.30 -31.83
CA THR A 15 22.16 -1.53 -31.23
C THR A 15 22.03 -1.40 -29.71
N LEU A 16 23.08 -0.90 -29.03
CA LEU A 16 23.01 -0.61 -27.59
C LEU A 16 21.95 0.46 -27.26
N THR A 17 21.79 1.47 -28.12
CA THR A 17 20.75 2.49 -27.93
C THR A 17 19.34 1.89 -28.04
N GLU A 18 19.13 0.98 -28.97
CA GLU A 18 17.87 0.26 -29.14
C GLU A 18 17.58 -0.66 -27.96
N GLU A 19 18.57 -1.43 -27.51
CA GLU A 19 18.46 -2.30 -26.33
C GLU A 19 18.17 -1.49 -25.06
N LEU A 20 18.85 -0.36 -24.86
CA LEU A 20 18.60 0.54 -23.74
C LEU A 20 17.18 1.10 -23.77
N SER A 21 16.66 1.43 -24.95
CA SER A 21 15.28 1.90 -25.12
C SER A 21 14.26 0.82 -24.76
N LYS A 22 14.53 -0.44 -25.13
CA LYS A 22 13.68 -1.59 -24.74
C LYS A 22 13.69 -1.82 -23.23
N VAL A 23 14.87 -1.76 -22.60
CA VAL A 23 15.00 -1.90 -21.15
C VAL A 23 14.26 -0.77 -20.44
N LYS A 24 14.38 0.46 -20.92
CA LYS A 24 13.65 1.61 -20.36
C LYS A 24 12.14 1.38 -20.39
N LEU A 25 11.58 0.98 -21.52
CA LEU A 25 10.15 0.67 -21.65
C LEU A 25 9.74 -0.45 -20.69
N SER A 26 10.53 -1.52 -20.60
CA SER A 26 10.27 -2.64 -19.69
C SER A 26 10.25 -2.20 -18.21
N ILE A 27 11.12 -1.26 -17.82
CA ILE A 27 11.13 -0.68 -16.48
C ILE A 27 9.89 0.17 -16.24
N GLU A 28 9.48 1.00 -17.20
CA GLU A 28 8.28 1.83 -17.11
C GLU A 28 7.02 0.97 -16.96
N GLU A 29 6.89 -0.08 -17.76
CA GLU A 29 5.78 -1.05 -17.67
C GLU A 29 5.78 -1.79 -16.32
N SER A 30 6.95 -2.24 -15.86
CA SER A 30 7.09 -2.92 -14.57
C SER A 30 6.71 -2.01 -13.40
N ASN A 31 7.09 -0.73 -13.46
CA ASN A 31 6.72 0.25 -12.43
C ASN A 31 5.21 0.49 -12.42
N ALA A 32 4.59 0.68 -13.58
CA ALA A 32 3.14 0.83 -13.67
C ALA A 32 2.39 -0.39 -13.11
N PHE A 33 2.89 -1.60 -13.41
CA PHE A 33 2.36 -2.82 -12.83
C PHE A 33 2.48 -2.85 -11.30
N LEU A 34 3.65 -2.50 -10.76
CA LEU A 34 3.88 -2.46 -9.32
C LEU A 34 3.00 -1.43 -8.60
N GLU A 35 2.74 -0.28 -9.22
CA GLU A 35 1.80 0.71 -8.69
C GLU A 35 0.37 0.15 -8.62
N GLY A 36 -0.07 -0.54 -9.68
CA GLY A 36 -1.35 -1.25 -9.68
C GLY A 36 -1.45 -2.30 -8.57
N VAL A 37 -0.39 -3.10 -8.37
CA VAL A 37 -0.33 -4.10 -7.29
C VAL A 37 -0.41 -3.44 -5.92
N LYS A 38 0.33 -2.35 -5.69
CA LYS A 38 0.29 -1.61 -4.41
C LYS A 38 -1.11 -1.06 -4.12
N HIS A 39 -1.77 -0.50 -5.13
CA HIS A 39 -3.13 0.00 -4.99
C HIS A 39 -4.10 -1.12 -4.58
N ASN A 40 -4.04 -2.25 -5.29
CA ASN A 40 -4.87 -3.42 -4.98
C ASN A 40 -4.60 -3.97 -3.59
N GLN A 41 -3.34 -4.01 -3.15
CA GLN A 41 -2.98 -4.41 -1.80
C GLN A 41 -3.58 -3.48 -0.74
N GLY A 42 -3.63 -2.17 -1.02
CA GLY A 42 -4.29 -1.18 -0.16
C GLY A 42 -5.78 -1.47 0.03
N ILE A 43 -6.49 -1.75 -1.07
CA ILE A 43 -7.92 -2.12 -1.04
C ILE A 43 -8.13 -3.40 -0.22
N LEU A 44 -7.34 -4.44 -0.49
CA LEU A 44 -7.47 -5.72 0.21
C LEU A 44 -7.22 -5.59 1.72
N ASN A 45 -6.26 -4.77 2.12
CA ASN A 45 -6.00 -4.51 3.54
C ASN A 45 -7.18 -3.79 4.21
N GLN A 46 -7.81 -2.85 3.51
CA GLN A 46 -9.01 -2.17 4.01
C GLN A 46 -10.18 -3.14 4.15
N ASP A 47 -10.43 -3.97 3.15
CA ASP A 47 -11.50 -4.99 3.18
C ASP A 47 -11.28 -6.00 4.31
N LEU A 48 -10.03 -6.40 4.54
CA LEU A 48 -9.66 -7.29 5.63
C LEU A 48 -9.94 -6.65 7.00
N ALA A 49 -9.60 -5.38 7.19
CA ALA A 49 -9.88 -4.66 8.43
C ALA A 49 -11.40 -4.56 8.69
N LEU A 50 -12.19 -4.24 7.67
CA LEU A 50 -13.66 -4.20 7.78
C LEU A 50 -14.25 -5.57 8.09
N LEU A 51 -13.70 -6.65 7.51
CA LEU A 51 -14.15 -8.00 7.79
C LEU A 51 -13.83 -8.41 9.23
N GLN A 52 -12.64 -8.05 9.73
CA GLN A 52 -12.27 -8.28 11.12
C GLN A 52 -13.20 -7.54 12.09
N GLU A 53 -13.55 -6.29 11.79
CA GLU A 53 -14.53 -5.52 12.57
C GLU A 53 -15.88 -6.25 12.61
N LYS A 54 -16.43 -6.66 11.46
CA LYS A 54 -17.68 -7.41 11.40
C LYS A 54 -17.63 -8.73 12.17
N ILE A 55 -16.52 -9.46 12.08
CA ILE A 55 -16.33 -10.71 12.83
C ILE A 55 -16.34 -10.42 14.34
N ASN A 56 -15.66 -9.36 14.78
CA ASN A 56 -15.69 -8.96 16.17
C ASN A 56 -17.12 -8.60 16.60
N ASP A 57 -17.86 -7.84 15.80
CA ASP A 57 -19.26 -7.49 16.09
C ASP A 57 -20.14 -8.74 16.25
N PHE A 58 -19.98 -9.73 15.37
CA PHE A 58 -20.71 -11.00 15.48
C PHE A 58 -20.45 -11.74 16.80
N GLN A 59 -19.28 -11.58 17.40
CA GLN A 59 -18.97 -12.20 18.71
C GLN A 59 -19.76 -11.58 19.86
N TYR A 60 -20.29 -10.36 19.68
CA TYR A 60 -21.02 -9.63 20.71
C TYR A 60 -22.53 -9.54 20.44
N VAL A 61 -23.03 -10.19 19.38
CA VAL A 61 -24.47 -10.24 19.09
C VAL A 61 -25.18 -11.08 20.17
N SER A 62 -26.25 -10.51 20.74
CA SER A 62 -27.18 -11.26 21.59
C SER A 62 -28.56 -11.36 20.95
N TYR A 63 -29.17 -12.54 21.08
CA TYR A 63 -30.50 -12.84 20.53
C TYR A 63 -31.59 -12.92 21.63
N ASP A 64 -31.22 -12.76 22.89
CA ASP A 64 -32.13 -12.82 24.04
C ASP A 64 -32.68 -11.45 24.47
N GLY A 65 -32.31 -10.38 23.75
CA GLY A 65 -32.69 -9.00 24.06
C GLY A 65 -31.80 -8.29 25.08
N THR A 66 -30.73 -8.93 25.58
CA THR A 66 -29.79 -8.34 26.54
C THR A 66 -28.53 -7.85 25.84
N LEU A 67 -28.10 -6.61 26.07
CA LEU A 67 -26.83 -6.07 25.60
C LEU A 67 -25.82 -5.97 26.74
N VAL A 68 -24.69 -6.68 26.64
CA VAL A 68 -23.56 -6.54 27.56
C VAL A 68 -22.42 -5.83 26.85
N TRP A 69 -22.15 -4.58 27.25
CA TRP A 69 -21.09 -3.78 26.65
C TRP A 69 -19.85 -3.74 27.56
N LYS A 70 -18.75 -4.35 27.12
CA LYS A 70 -17.47 -4.34 27.84
C LYS A 70 -16.54 -3.27 27.29
N ILE A 71 -16.29 -2.23 28.07
CA ILE A 71 -15.34 -1.16 27.71
C ILE A 71 -13.95 -1.54 28.21
N THR A 72 -13.01 -1.72 27.29
CA THR A 72 -11.59 -1.97 27.57
C THR A 72 -10.76 -0.69 27.49
N ASN A 73 -9.56 -0.70 28.10
CA ASN A 73 -8.63 0.44 28.14
C ASN A 73 -9.24 1.74 28.71
N PHE A 74 -10.05 1.61 29.76
CA PHE A 74 -10.82 2.71 30.34
C PHE A 74 -9.93 3.91 30.75
N GLN A 75 -8.84 3.64 31.47
CA GLN A 75 -7.95 4.70 31.98
C GLN A 75 -7.39 5.57 30.85
N GLU A 76 -6.88 4.96 29.78
CA GLU A 76 -6.34 5.67 28.62
C GLU A 76 -7.42 6.52 27.92
N LYS A 77 -8.62 5.95 27.73
CA LYS A 77 -9.75 6.63 27.07
C LYS A 77 -10.22 7.85 27.87
N MET A 78 -10.30 7.74 29.19
CA MET A 78 -10.71 8.84 30.06
C MET A 78 -9.64 9.94 30.17
N SER A 79 -8.36 9.57 30.19
CA SER A 79 -7.27 10.56 30.19
C SER A 79 -7.21 11.39 28.91
N LYS A 80 -7.57 10.82 27.75
CA LYS A 80 -7.69 11.59 26.51
C LYS A 80 -8.83 12.59 26.57
N LEU A 81 -9.99 12.18 27.07
CA LEU A 81 -11.17 13.05 27.23
C LEU A 81 -10.91 14.21 28.19
N SER A 82 -10.20 13.99 29.30
CA SER A 82 -9.87 15.06 30.24
C SER A 82 -8.95 16.12 29.64
N ASN A 83 -8.05 15.74 28.72
CA ASN A 83 -7.11 16.68 28.11
C ASN A 83 -7.79 17.61 27.09
N TYR A 84 -8.80 17.12 26.35
CA TYR A 84 -9.58 17.97 25.44
C TYR A 84 -10.37 19.06 26.17
N SER A 85 -10.79 18.82 27.42
CA SER A 85 -11.49 19.84 28.22
C SER A 85 -10.60 20.97 28.77
N TYR A 86 -9.27 20.84 28.67
CA TYR A 86 -8.32 21.90 29.10
C TYR A 86 -7.76 22.74 27.95
N ASP A 87 -7.90 22.31 26.69
CA ASP A 87 -7.41 23.05 25.51
C ASP A 87 -8.42 24.11 24.99
N GLU A 88 -9.67 24.11 25.47
CA GLU A 88 -10.70 25.12 25.14
C GLU A 88 -10.86 26.23 26.20
N SER A 89 -9.95 26.31 27.18
CA SER A 89 -9.97 27.30 28.28
C SER A 89 -8.88 28.37 28.16
#